data_AF-A0A933XD35-F1
#
_entry.id   AF-A0A933XD35-F1
#
_cell.length_a   1.000
_cell.length_b   1.000
_cell.length_c   1.000
_cell.angle_alpha   90.00
_cell.angle_beta   90.00
_cell.angle_gamma   90.00
#
_symmetry.space_group_name_H-M   'P 1'
#
loop_
_entity.id
_entity.type
_entity.pdbx_description
1 polymer ?
#
loop_
_entity_poly.entity_id
_entity_poly.type
_entity_poly.pdbx_seq_one_letter_code
_entity_poly.pdbx_strand_id
1 'polypeptide(L)'
;MNKTSYGFGITPARPDTTCDVINFYETQNDTVIYRKIGKDMPELTFQILIINSNMYSPVKEIVIKDSESKKIIQTLTEDRDSIFVFNMEFNDYNFDGYLDFYLTDACAILGNCYGQVYIFNPDKKIYVRDRAFDEMTSIQTDKDKKEIYSLNRCCAGASSISMTFKYSGGKLYKSKQVNMDYDGKSKFIYNILEYNFDGRVINKKTVESEEMGLEF
;
A
#
# COMPACT_ATOMS: atom_id res chain seq x y z
N MET A 1 22.78 -23.95 -16.88
CA MET A 1 21.45 -23.33 -17.04
C MET A 1 21.52 -21.95 -16.40
N ASN A 2 21.49 -20.91 -17.23
CA ASN A 2 21.64 -19.52 -16.78
C ASN A 2 20.35 -19.07 -16.11
N LYS A 3 20.42 -18.70 -14.83
CA LYS A 3 19.34 -18.00 -14.13
C LYS A 3 19.37 -16.53 -14.54
N THR A 4 18.52 -16.14 -15.47
CA THR A 4 18.21 -14.73 -15.71
C THR A 4 17.30 -14.27 -14.57
N SER A 5 17.87 -13.60 -13.57
CA SER A 5 17.07 -12.88 -12.58
C SER A 5 16.61 -11.58 -13.24
N TYR A 6 15.29 -11.43 -13.41
CA TYR A 6 14.71 -10.13 -13.73
C TYR A 6 14.68 -9.32 -12.43
N GLY A 7 15.75 -8.57 -12.17
CA GLY A 7 15.76 -7.57 -11.12
C GLY A 7 14.83 -6.43 -11.51
N PHE A 8 13.61 -6.43 -10.98
CA PHE A 8 12.81 -5.21 -10.93
C PHE A 8 13.56 -4.20 -10.05
N GLY A 9 13.65 -2.97 -10.55
CA GLY A 9 14.52 -1.92 -10.04
C GLY A 9 14.55 -1.80 -8.52
N ILE A 10 15.77 -1.64 -8.01
CA ILE A 10 16.09 -1.35 -6.62
C ILE A 10 15.26 -0.14 -6.20
N THR A 11 14.21 -0.36 -5.41
CA THR A 11 13.59 0.71 -4.64
C THR A 11 14.66 1.17 -3.64
N PRO A 12 14.92 2.48 -3.50
CA PRO A 12 15.86 2.96 -2.49
C PRO A 12 15.46 2.38 -1.14
N ALA A 13 16.47 1.93 -0.39
CA ALA A 13 16.29 1.24 0.88
C ALA A 13 15.35 2.03 1.80
N ARG A 14 14.30 1.34 2.25
CA ARG A 14 13.28 1.83 3.20
C ARG A 14 13.99 2.28 4.49
N PRO A 15 14.00 3.58 4.84
CA PRO A 15 14.36 3.98 6.19
C PRO A 15 13.15 3.62 7.07
N ASP A 16 13.28 2.56 7.86
CA ASP A 16 12.40 2.25 9.00
C ASP A 16 10.93 1.88 8.70
N THR A 17 10.68 0.93 7.80
CA THR A 17 9.39 0.24 7.78
C THR A 17 9.58 -1.26 7.90
N THR A 18 9.42 -1.78 9.12
CA THR A 18 9.27 -3.22 9.43
C THR A 18 7.93 -3.74 8.93
N CYS A 19 7.55 -3.41 7.70
CA CYS A 19 6.34 -3.93 7.09
C CYS A 19 6.55 -5.41 6.78
N ASP A 20 5.70 -6.25 7.38
CA ASP A 20 5.68 -7.69 7.11
C ASP A 20 5.02 -7.92 5.74
N VAL A 21 5.84 -8.05 4.70
CA VAL A 21 5.39 -8.33 3.33
C VAL A 21 5.47 -9.83 3.05
N ILE A 22 4.38 -10.40 2.53
CA ILE A 22 4.28 -11.81 2.18
C ILE A 22 4.04 -11.91 0.67
N ASN A 23 5.01 -12.46 -0.07
CA ASN A 23 4.94 -12.58 -1.53
C ASN A 23 4.30 -13.92 -1.94
N PHE A 24 3.29 -13.88 -2.81
CA PHE A 24 2.54 -15.09 -3.19
C PHE A 24 3.15 -15.88 -4.35
N TYR A 25 4.10 -15.31 -5.09
CA TYR A 25 4.81 -16.02 -6.17
C TYR A 25 5.64 -17.22 -5.69
N GLU A 26 5.99 -17.25 -4.40
CA GLU A 26 6.80 -18.30 -3.79
C GLU A 26 5.96 -19.28 -2.97
N THR A 27 4.66 -19.04 -2.83
CA THR A 27 3.81 -19.78 -1.92
C THR A 27 3.08 -20.94 -2.60
N GLN A 28 2.90 -22.04 -1.87
CA GLN A 28 2.06 -23.15 -2.30
C GLN A 28 0.57 -22.77 -2.26
N ASN A 29 -0.27 -23.54 -2.96
CA ASN A 29 -1.72 -23.45 -2.80
C ASN A 29 -2.05 -23.61 -1.30
N ASP A 30 -2.75 -22.62 -0.72
CA ASP A 30 -3.17 -22.59 0.69
C ASP A 30 -2.12 -22.05 1.70
N THR A 31 -1.84 -20.74 1.62
CA THR A 31 -0.95 -20.06 2.58
C THR A 31 -1.70 -19.65 3.83
N VAL A 32 -1.16 -19.95 5.02
CA VAL A 32 -1.75 -19.54 6.30
C VAL A 32 -0.81 -18.59 7.03
N ILE A 33 -1.32 -17.43 7.41
CA ILE A 33 -0.57 -16.38 8.09
C ILE A 33 -1.19 -16.16 9.46
N TYR A 34 -0.37 -16.13 10.51
CA TYR A 34 -0.80 -15.87 11.89
C TYR A 34 -0.45 -14.43 12.25
N ARG A 35 -1.41 -13.65 12.75
CA ARG A 35 -1.17 -12.26 13.17
C ARG A 35 -1.97 -11.88 14.42
N LYS A 36 -1.27 -11.27 15.37
CA LYS A 36 -1.89 -10.53 16.47
C LYS A 36 -2.19 -9.12 15.97
N ILE A 37 -3.47 -8.84 15.69
CA ILE A 37 -3.86 -7.60 14.99
C ILE A 37 -4.10 -6.42 15.93
N GLY A 38 -3.99 -6.61 17.24
CA GLY A 38 -4.23 -5.57 18.22
C GLY A 38 -4.06 -6.15 19.62
N LYS A 39 -3.80 -5.30 20.62
CA LYS A 39 -3.50 -5.74 21.98
C LYS A 39 -4.63 -6.61 22.58
N ASP A 40 -5.87 -6.18 22.36
CA ASP A 40 -7.06 -6.76 22.98
C ASP A 40 -7.80 -7.77 22.08
N MET A 41 -7.22 -8.11 20.93
CA MET A 41 -7.79 -9.07 19.98
C MET A 41 -7.12 -10.43 20.09
N PRO A 42 -7.82 -11.56 19.87
CA PRO A 42 -7.16 -12.84 19.67
C PRO A 42 -6.19 -12.77 18.49
N GLU A 43 -5.23 -13.71 18.45
CA GLU A 43 -4.46 -13.91 17.24
C GLU A 43 -5.38 -14.47 16.14
N LEU A 44 -5.23 -13.98 14.93
CA LEU A 44 -6.02 -14.37 13.77
C LEU A 44 -5.16 -15.18 12.79
N THR A 45 -5.81 -16.10 12.08
CA THR A 45 -5.23 -16.75 10.91
C THR A 45 -5.87 -16.19 9.64
N PHE A 46 -5.04 -15.84 8.67
CA PHE A 46 -5.43 -15.47 7.31
C PHE A 46 -5.05 -16.63 6.39
N GLN A 47 -6.05 -17.41 6.00
CA GLN A 47 -5.89 -18.52 5.06
C GLN A 47 -6.19 -18.02 3.65
N ILE A 48 -5.20 -18.08 2.78
CA ILE A 48 -5.23 -17.50 1.44
C ILE A 48 -5.30 -18.64 0.43
N LEU A 49 -6.46 -18.73 -0.22
CA LEU A 49 -6.76 -19.73 -1.22
C LEU A 49 -6.41 -19.15 -2.59
N ILE A 50 -5.37 -19.70 -3.21
CA ILE A 50 -4.90 -19.28 -4.53
C ILE A 50 -5.46 -20.24 -5.58
N ILE A 51 -5.97 -19.70 -6.70
CA ILE A 51 -6.31 -20.52 -7.87
C ILE A 51 -5.01 -20.80 -8.61
N ASN A 52 -4.65 -22.07 -8.74
CA ASN A 52 -3.47 -22.49 -9.48
C ASN A 52 -3.70 -22.26 -10.98
N SER A 53 -3.28 -21.09 -11.47
CA SER A 53 -3.28 -20.73 -12.88
C SER A 53 -1.85 -20.44 -13.32
N ASN A 54 -1.51 -21.00 -14.48
CA ASN A 54 -0.19 -21.22 -15.05
C ASN A 54 0.64 -19.96 -15.40
N MET A 55 0.17 -18.75 -15.09
CA MET A 55 0.97 -17.52 -15.25
C MET A 55 0.68 -16.42 -14.22
N TYR A 56 -0.45 -16.50 -13.50
CA TYR A 56 -0.86 -15.52 -12.52
C TYR A 56 -1.70 -16.24 -11.46
N SER A 57 -1.40 -16.06 -10.19
CA SER A 57 -2.02 -16.78 -9.08
C SER A 57 -3.09 -15.90 -8.42
N PRO A 58 -4.32 -15.79 -8.97
CA PRO A 58 -5.33 -14.96 -8.35
C PRO A 58 -5.72 -15.56 -6.99
N VAL A 59 -5.92 -14.68 -6.02
CA VAL A 59 -6.44 -15.08 -4.71
C VAL A 59 -7.94 -15.26 -4.87
N LYS A 60 -8.39 -16.52 -4.74
CA LYS A 60 -9.81 -16.87 -4.78
C LYS A 60 -10.56 -16.30 -3.58
N GLU A 61 -9.95 -16.46 -2.42
CA GLU A 61 -10.60 -16.24 -1.14
C GLU A 61 -9.54 -16.02 -0.04
N ILE A 62 -9.84 -15.12 0.89
CA ILE A 62 -9.11 -14.98 2.14
C ILE A 62 -10.08 -15.33 3.28
N VAL A 63 -9.81 -16.42 3.99
CA VAL A 63 -10.59 -16.83 5.15
C VAL A 63 -9.88 -16.39 6.42
N ILE A 64 -10.53 -15.54 7.19
CA ILE A 64 -10.04 -14.99 8.44
C ILE A 64 -10.70 -15.73 9.59
N LYS A 65 -9.87 -16.32 10.46
CA LYS A 65 -10.34 -17.12 11.60
C LYS A 65 -9.64 -16.67 12.88
N ASP A 66 -10.31 -16.87 14.00
CA ASP A 66 -9.67 -16.86 15.30
C ASP A 66 -8.69 -18.05 15.39
N SER A 67 -7.43 -17.81 15.78
CA SER A 67 -6.38 -18.84 15.69
C SER A 67 -6.55 -19.97 16.70
N GLU A 68 -7.21 -19.72 17.83
CA GLU A 68 -7.43 -20.71 18.89
C GLU A 68 -8.70 -21.53 18.63
N SER A 69 -9.85 -20.86 18.57
CA SER A 69 -11.16 -21.48 18.40
C SER A 69 -11.42 -21.99 16.99
N LYS A 70 -10.61 -21.57 16.01
CA LYS A 70 -10.77 -21.82 14.57
C LYS A 70 -12.09 -21.31 13.98
N LYS A 71 -12.83 -20.49 14.75
CA LYS A 71 -14.09 -19.89 14.30
C LYS A 71 -13.81 -18.92 13.16
N ILE A 72 -14.53 -19.08 12.05
CA ILE A 72 -14.50 -18.13 10.93
C ILE A 72 -15.08 -16.81 11.41
N ILE A 73 -14.28 -15.75 11.28
CA ILE A 73 -14.67 -14.37 11.57
C ILE A 73 -15.21 -13.74 10.30
N GLN A 74 -14.50 -13.92 9.20
CA GLN A 74 -14.83 -13.31 7.92
C GLN A 74 -14.27 -14.16 6.79
N THR A 75 -15.00 -14.18 5.69
CA THR A 75 -14.55 -14.66 4.40
C THR A 75 -14.57 -13.48 3.45
N LEU A 76 -13.44 -13.20 2.81
CA LEU A 76 -13.33 -12.23 1.73
C LEU A 76 -13.28 -13.00 0.42
N THR A 77 -14.38 -12.97 -0.32
CA THR A 77 -14.53 -13.54 -1.66
C THR A 77 -14.75 -12.42 -2.66
N GLU A 78 -14.36 -12.64 -3.90
CA GLU A 78 -14.61 -11.69 -4.98
C GLU A 78 -16.09 -11.56 -5.35
N ASP A 79 -16.49 -10.33 -5.64
CA ASP A 79 -17.68 -10.01 -6.45
C ASP A 79 -17.33 -9.72 -7.93
N ARG A 80 -16.04 -9.69 -8.34
CA ARG A 80 -15.59 -9.51 -9.75
C ARG A 80 -14.23 -10.13 -10.04
N ASP A 81 -14.13 -10.70 -11.24
CA ASP A 81 -12.97 -11.25 -11.95
C ASP A 81 -11.57 -10.84 -11.42
N SER A 82 -10.96 -11.74 -10.65
CA SER A 82 -9.51 -11.92 -10.47
C SER A 82 -8.76 -10.74 -9.84
N ILE A 83 -8.72 -10.72 -8.52
CA ILE A 83 -7.66 -10.12 -7.71
C ILE A 83 -6.40 -10.94 -7.98
N PHE A 84 -5.62 -10.50 -8.98
CA PHE A 84 -4.20 -10.79 -8.98
C PHE A 84 -3.66 -10.27 -7.66
N VAL A 85 -3.04 -11.10 -6.82
CA VAL A 85 -2.36 -10.60 -5.62
C VAL A 85 -0.92 -11.04 -5.68
N PHE A 86 -0.03 -10.07 -5.63
CA PHE A 86 1.41 -10.31 -5.61
C PHE A 86 1.93 -10.44 -4.20
N ASN A 87 1.41 -9.62 -3.30
CA ASN A 87 1.75 -9.69 -1.90
C ASN A 87 0.61 -9.19 -0.99
N MET A 88 0.74 -9.54 0.28
CA MET A 88 -0.04 -8.98 1.38
C MET A 88 0.93 -8.29 2.34
N GLU A 89 0.61 -7.07 2.74
CA GLU A 89 1.34 -6.29 3.72
C GLU A 89 0.43 -5.98 4.91
N PHE A 90 0.94 -6.15 6.13
CA PHE A 90 0.23 -5.77 7.36
C PHE A 90 0.80 -4.47 7.91
N ASN A 91 -0.08 -3.52 8.21
CA ASN A 91 0.30 -2.25 8.82
C ASN A 91 -0.93 -1.59 9.50
N ASP A 92 -0.74 -0.52 10.25
CA ASP A 92 -1.83 0.27 10.82
C ASP A 92 -2.03 1.51 9.92
N TYR A 93 -2.94 1.41 8.95
CA TYR A 93 -3.13 2.44 7.92
C TYR A 93 -4.03 3.59 8.40
N ASN A 94 -4.84 3.37 9.43
CA ASN A 94 -5.71 4.40 10.01
C ASN A 94 -5.22 4.95 11.37
N PHE A 95 -4.11 4.42 11.88
CA PHE A 95 -3.45 4.79 13.15
C PHE A 95 -4.30 4.57 14.40
N ASP A 96 -5.16 3.55 14.38
CA ASP A 96 -6.08 3.20 15.48
C ASP A 96 -5.54 2.12 16.44
N GLY A 97 -4.34 1.59 16.15
CA GLY A 97 -3.68 0.57 16.95
C GLY A 97 -4.05 -0.87 16.55
N TYR A 98 -4.86 -1.06 15.51
CA TYR A 98 -5.13 -2.35 14.91
C TYR A 98 -4.33 -2.51 13.59
N LEU A 99 -3.87 -3.73 13.32
CA LEU A 99 -3.28 -4.07 12.03
C LEU A 99 -4.39 -4.23 11.00
N ASP A 100 -4.29 -3.40 9.98
CA ASP A 100 -4.95 -3.49 8.69
C ASP A 100 -4.08 -4.33 7.74
N PHE A 101 -4.56 -4.53 6.51
CA PHE A 101 -3.71 -5.10 5.47
C PHE A 101 -3.93 -4.48 4.10
N TYR A 102 -2.88 -4.50 3.30
CA TYR A 102 -2.85 -4.07 1.90
C TYR A 102 -2.59 -5.27 1.00
N LEU A 103 -3.42 -5.43 -0.02
CA LEU A 103 -3.26 -6.45 -1.06
C LEU A 103 -2.75 -5.76 -2.33
N THR A 104 -1.49 -5.98 -2.69
CA THR A 104 -0.96 -5.45 -3.95
C THR A 104 -1.46 -6.32 -5.11
N ASP A 105 -2.10 -5.69 -6.09
CA ASP A 105 -2.66 -6.40 -7.24
C ASP A 105 -1.92 -6.18 -8.56
N ALA A 106 -1.23 -5.05 -8.69
CA ALA A 106 -0.42 -4.73 -9.86
C ALA A 106 0.83 -3.96 -9.45
N CYS A 107 1.95 -4.15 -10.14
CA CYS A 107 3.14 -3.31 -10.02
C CYS A 107 3.72 -3.00 -11.40
N ALA A 108 3.92 -1.72 -11.70
CA ALA A 108 4.56 -1.29 -12.94
C ALA A 108 6.10 -1.19 -12.79
N ILE A 109 6.80 -1.10 -13.92
CA ILE A 109 8.28 -1.14 -14.05
C ILE A 109 9.01 -0.09 -13.17
N LEU A 110 8.36 1.03 -12.81
CA LEU A 110 8.93 2.09 -11.97
C LEU A 110 8.55 1.99 -10.48
N GLY A 111 8.06 0.81 -10.05
CA GLY A 111 7.67 0.56 -8.67
C GLY A 111 6.33 1.19 -8.29
N ASN A 112 5.52 1.62 -9.25
CA ASN A 112 4.13 2.03 -9.01
C ASN A 112 3.31 0.77 -8.74
N CYS A 113 3.10 0.46 -7.47
CA CYS A 113 2.27 -0.66 -7.07
C CYS A 113 0.87 -0.18 -6.70
N TYR A 114 -0.14 -0.90 -7.18
CA TYR A 114 -1.57 -0.67 -6.97
C TYR A 114 -2.13 -1.81 -6.13
N GLY A 115 -3.26 -1.57 -5.48
CA GLY A 115 -3.84 -2.54 -4.58
C GLY A 115 -4.98 -2.00 -3.76
N GLN A 116 -5.34 -2.75 -2.74
CA GLN A 116 -6.52 -2.50 -1.92
C GLN A 116 -6.16 -2.52 -0.44
N VAL A 117 -6.53 -1.47 0.28
CA VAL A 117 -6.39 -1.42 1.74
C VAL A 117 -7.68 -1.90 2.39
N TYR A 118 -7.54 -2.83 3.32
CA TYR A 118 -8.60 -3.37 4.15
C TYR A 118 -8.37 -2.94 5.60
N ILE A 119 -9.25 -2.05 6.07
CA ILE A 119 -9.19 -1.49 7.42
C ILE A 119 -9.97 -2.39 8.39
N PHE A 120 -9.39 -2.73 9.53
CA PHE A 120 -10.07 -3.48 10.57
C PHE A 120 -11.09 -2.58 11.29
N ASN A 121 -12.33 -3.05 11.37
CA ASN A 121 -13.38 -2.40 12.15
C ASN A 121 -13.51 -3.12 13.51
N PRO A 122 -13.05 -2.53 14.63
CA PRO A 122 -13.06 -3.19 15.93
C PRO A 122 -14.47 -3.44 16.49
N ASP A 123 -15.44 -2.59 16.18
CA ASP A 123 -16.83 -2.75 16.64
C ASP A 123 -17.49 -3.99 16.03
N LYS A 124 -17.26 -4.20 14.73
CA LYS A 124 -17.84 -5.31 13.96
C LYS A 124 -16.93 -6.54 13.92
N LYS A 125 -15.65 -6.37 14.31
CA LYS A 125 -14.60 -7.39 14.24
C LYS A 125 -14.42 -7.97 12.84
N ILE A 126 -14.47 -7.12 11.83
CA ILE A 126 -14.29 -7.49 10.42
C ILE A 126 -13.41 -6.47 9.71
N TYR A 127 -12.79 -6.88 8.61
CA TYR A 127 -12.10 -6.00 7.69
C TYR A 127 -13.04 -5.42 6.65
N VAL A 128 -12.84 -4.15 6.32
CA VAL A 128 -13.61 -3.43 5.31
C VAL A 128 -12.65 -2.75 4.35
N ARG A 129 -12.83 -2.96 3.04
CA ARG A 129 -12.05 -2.24 2.04
C ARG A 129 -12.32 -0.75 2.14
N ASP A 130 -11.27 0.04 2.30
CA ASP A 130 -11.35 1.49 2.24
C ASP A 130 -10.99 1.97 0.83
N ARG A 131 -12.03 2.31 0.07
CA ARG A 131 -11.89 2.74 -1.34
C ARG A 131 -11.17 4.06 -1.50
N ALA A 132 -11.00 4.85 -0.43
CA ALA A 132 -10.25 6.11 -0.52
C ALA A 132 -8.77 5.87 -0.90
N PHE A 133 -8.25 4.66 -0.68
CA PHE A 133 -6.89 4.26 -1.05
C PHE A 133 -6.77 3.75 -2.50
N ASP A 134 -7.87 3.47 -3.20
CA ASP A 134 -7.85 2.80 -4.53
C ASP A 134 -7.09 3.62 -5.60
N GLU A 135 -7.03 4.94 -5.46
CA GLU A 135 -6.33 5.84 -6.39
C GLU A 135 -4.85 6.02 -6.04
N MET A 136 -4.40 5.50 -4.89
CA MET A 136 -3.03 5.66 -4.42
C MET A 136 -2.13 4.57 -5.00
N THR A 137 -0.88 4.94 -5.27
CA THR A 137 0.17 3.99 -5.65
C THR A 137 1.30 4.00 -4.65
N SER A 138 1.92 2.83 -4.44
CA SER A 138 3.13 2.67 -3.63
C SER A 138 2.93 3.22 -2.22
N ILE A 139 1.86 2.79 -1.56
CA ILE A 139 1.39 3.33 -0.28
C ILE A 139 2.43 3.03 0.81
N GLN A 140 2.75 4.03 1.63
CA GLN A 140 3.60 3.88 2.81
C GLN A 140 2.99 4.65 3.98
N THR A 141 3.30 4.25 5.21
CA THR A 141 2.84 4.94 6.42
C THR A 141 4.04 5.35 7.28
N ASP A 142 3.96 6.53 7.89
CA ASP A 142 4.84 6.95 8.98
C ASP A 142 3.99 7.01 10.26
N LYS A 143 4.27 6.09 11.18
CA LYS A 143 3.49 5.94 12.41
C LYS A 143 3.71 7.08 13.40
N ASP A 144 4.93 7.63 13.43
CA ASP A 144 5.29 8.70 14.34
C ASP A 144 4.59 10.01 13.94
N LYS A 145 4.51 10.27 12.62
CA LYS A 145 3.81 11.45 12.08
C LYS A 145 2.33 11.22 11.86
N LYS A 146 1.88 9.96 11.85
CA LYS A 146 0.53 9.53 11.45
C LYS A 146 0.17 10.02 10.05
N GLU A 147 1.09 9.79 9.12
CA GLU A 147 0.97 10.21 7.73
C GLU A 147 1.04 9.02 6.79
N ILE A 148 0.31 9.11 5.69
CA ILE A 148 0.32 8.13 4.61
C ILE A 148 0.89 8.80 3.38
N TYR A 149 1.82 8.14 2.71
CA TYR A 149 2.44 8.61 1.49
C TYR A 149 2.00 7.76 0.31
N SER A 150 1.86 8.41 -0.84
CA SER A 150 1.73 7.76 -2.13
C SER A 150 2.72 8.36 -3.10
N LEU A 151 3.26 7.53 -3.99
CA LEU A 151 4.21 7.95 -5.01
C LEU A 151 3.90 7.26 -6.33
N ASN A 152 3.72 8.08 -7.35
CA ASN A 152 3.58 7.67 -8.73
C ASN A 152 4.73 8.26 -9.57
N ARG A 153 5.43 7.41 -10.33
CA ARG A 153 6.51 7.81 -11.22
C ARG A 153 6.16 7.49 -12.67
N CYS A 154 6.48 8.40 -13.59
CA CYS A 154 6.37 8.16 -15.03
C CYS A 154 7.72 8.32 -15.71
N CYS A 155 7.78 7.91 -16.96
CA CYS A 155 8.66 8.55 -17.94
C CYS A 155 10.13 8.36 -17.58
N ALA A 156 10.48 7.13 -17.16
CA ALA A 156 11.79 6.75 -16.65
C ALA A 156 12.29 7.62 -15.46
N GLY A 157 11.37 8.15 -14.65
CA GLY A 157 11.69 9.02 -13.52
C GLY A 157 11.76 10.51 -13.86
N ALA A 158 11.53 10.90 -15.13
CA ALA A 158 11.49 12.30 -15.53
C ALA A 158 10.29 13.06 -14.96
N SER A 159 9.25 12.35 -14.50
CA SER A 159 8.12 12.97 -13.82
C SER A 159 7.64 12.10 -12.66
N SER A 160 7.18 12.73 -11.59
CA SER A 160 6.55 12.04 -10.46
C SER A 160 5.56 12.91 -9.71
N ILE A 161 4.61 12.25 -9.05
CA ILE A 161 3.68 12.87 -8.13
C ILE A 161 3.81 12.14 -6.79
N SER A 162 4.22 12.86 -5.75
CA SER A 162 4.11 12.40 -4.37
C SER A 162 2.94 13.09 -3.69
N MET A 163 2.24 12.35 -2.84
CA MET A 163 1.14 12.87 -2.04
C MET A 163 1.29 12.39 -0.60
N THR A 164 1.03 13.30 0.34
CA THR A 164 0.94 13.01 1.77
C THR A 164 -0.50 13.19 2.22
N PHE A 165 -0.97 12.25 3.03
CA PHE A 165 -2.33 12.21 3.56
C PHE A 165 -2.30 12.03 5.07
N LYS A 166 -3.38 12.49 5.71
CA LYS A 166 -3.73 12.17 7.09
C LYS A 166 -5.02 11.38 7.10
N TYR A 167 -5.12 10.38 7.97
CA TYR A 167 -6.35 9.62 8.20
C TYR A 167 -7.04 10.14 9.45
N SER A 168 -8.31 10.54 9.35
CA SER A 168 -9.08 10.99 10.50
C SER A 168 -10.58 10.80 10.30
N GLY A 169 -11.27 10.27 11.31
CA GLY A 169 -12.73 10.07 11.24
C GLY A 169 -13.19 9.21 10.06
N GLY A 170 -12.42 8.18 9.71
CA GLY A 170 -12.74 7.26 8.60
C GLY A 170 -12.53 7.86 7.21
N LYS A 171 -11.72 8.92 7.08
CA LYS A 171 -11.46 9.61 5.81
C LYS A 171 -9.99 9.98 5.65
N LEU A 172 -9.53 9.94 4.40
CA LEU A 172 -8.24 10.47 3.98
C LEU A 172 -8.35 11.97 3.66
N TYR A 173 -7.39 12.74 4.14
CA TYR A 173 -7.22 14.15 3.83
C TYR A 173 -5.84 14.35 3.22
N LYS A 174 -5.79 14.77 1.96
CA LYS A 174 -4.53 15.15 1.33
C LYS A 174 -4.00 16.41 2.02
N SER A 175 -2.80 16.35 2.57
CA SER A 175 -2.14 17.47 3.25
C SER A 175 -1.07 18.12 2.36
N LYS A 176 -0.40 17.34 1.51
CA LYS A 176 0.69 17.79 0.64
C LYS A 176 0.67 17.06 -0.70
N GLN A 177 1.05 17.74 -1.76
CA GLN A 177 1.35 17.15 -3.06
C GLN A 177 2.59 17.80 -3.65
N VAL A 178 3.53 16.98 -4.13
CA VAL A 178 4.71 17.44 -4.86
C VAL A 178 4.68 16.83 -6.25
N ASN A 179 4.56 17.68 -7.26
CA ASN A 179 4.72 17.27 -8.66
C ASN A 179 6.14 17.64 -9.09
N MET A 180 6.90 16.69 -9.60
CA MET A 180 8.24 16.89 -10.10
C MET A 180 8.25 16.63 -11.60
N ASP A 181 8.82 17.53 -12.38
CA ASP A 181 9.04 17.35 -13.82
C ASP A 181 10.48 17.75 -14.20
N TYR A 182 11.13 16.95 -15.04
CA TYR A 182 12.43 17.27 -15.63
C TYR A 182 12.28 18.23 -16.81
N ASP A 183 13.09 19.28 -16.86
CA ASP A 183 13.02 20.33 -17.89
C ASP A 183 13.58 19.88 -19.26
N GLY A 184 14.08 18.65 -19.35
CA GLY A 184 14.69 18.09 -20.55
C GLY A 184 16.14 18.52 -20.78
N LYS A 185 16.74 19.28 -19.85
CA LYS A 185 18.09 19.85 -20.00
C LYS A 185 19.00 19.54 -18.82
N SER A 186 18.68 20.05 -17.63
CA SER A 186 19.55 19.94 -16.46
C SER A 186 18.86 20.12 -15.12
N LYS A 187 17.55 20.39 -15.09
CA LYS A 187 16.84 20.75 -13.86
C LYS A 187 15.55 19.95 -13.66
N PHE A 188 15.23 19.74 -12.40
CA PHE A 188 13.92 19.28 -11.94
C PHE A 188 13.13 20.47 -11.39
N ILE A 189 11.89 20.58 -11.84
CA ILE A 189 10.93 21.59 -11.41
C ILE A 189 9.95 20.92 -10.46
N TYR A 190 9.90 21.38 -9.22
CA TYR A 190 9.02 20.88 -8.18
C TYR A 190 7.89 21.88 -7.92
N ASN A 191 6.65 21.44 -8.11
CA ASN A 191 5.45 22.19 -7.76
C ASN A 191 4.84 21.57 -6.50
N ILE A 192 5.00 22.29 -5.38
CA ILE A 192 4.58 21.87 -4.05
C ILE A 192 3.27 22.58 -3.70
N LEU A 193 2.27 21.80 -3.33
CA LEU A 193 0.96 22.26 -2.88
C LEU A 193 0.71 21.73 -1.47
N GLU A 194 0.30 22.61 -0.56
CA GLU A 194 -0.17 22.22 0.77
C GLU A 194 -1.64 22.56 0.90
N TYR A 195 -2.37 21.69 1.59
CA TYR A 195 -3.82 21.73 1.66
C TYR A 195 -4.28 21.82 3.12
N ASN A 196 -5.40 22.51 3.35
CA ASN A 196 -6.14 22.39 4.60
C ASN A 196 -7.04 21.14 4.58
N PHE A 197 -7.69 20.85 5.71
CA PHE A 197 -8.61 19.71 5.84
C PHE A 197 -9.83 19.76 4.91
N ASP A 198 -10.21 20.94 4.40
CA ASP A 198 -11.30 21.08 3.41
C ASP A 198 -10.83 20.78 1.98
N GLY A 199 -9.55 20.43 1.78
CA GLY A 199 -8.96 20.16 0.47
C GLY A 199 -8.63 21.42 -0.34
N ARG A 200 -8.63 22.61 0.28
CA ARG A 200 -8.23 23.86 -0.36
C ARG A 200 -6.72 24.06 -0.26
N VAL A 201 -6.11 24.49 -1.35
CA VAL A 201 -4.69 24.86 -1.37
C VAL A 201 -4.49 26.10 -0.50
N ILE A 202 -3.62 25.99 0.50
CA ILE A 202 -3.25 27.07 1.42
C ILE A 202 -1.85 27.61 1.15
N ASN A 203 -1.01 26.83 0.47
CA ASN A 203 0.33 27.23 0.08
C ASN A 203 0.69 26.60 -1.27
N LYS A 204 1.41 27.37 -2.09
CA LYS A 204 1.93 26.93 -3.39
C LYS A 204 3.35 27.46 -3.55
N LYS A 205 4.28 26.55 -3.85
CA LYS A 205 5.69 26.88 -4.07
C LYS A 205 6.20 26.14 -5.31
N THR A 206 7.04 26.82 -6.09
CA THR A 206 7.82 26.19 -7.17
C THR A 206 9.29 26.27 -6.81
N VAL A 207 10.02 25.17 -6.96
CA VAL A 207 11.45 25.06 -6.68
C VAL A 207 12.14 24.42 -7.88
N GLU A 208 13.30 24.93 -8.26
CA GLU A 208 14.19 24.29 -9.24
C GLU A 208 15.36 23.64 -8.50
N SER A 209 15.78 22.46 -8.96
CA SER A 209 16.97 21.78 -8.46
C SER A 209 17.73 21.11 -9.59
N GLU A 210 19.04 21.04 -9.48
CA GLU A 210 19.88 20.19 -10.35
C GLU A 210 19.89 18.73 -9.86
N GLU A 211 19.45 18.48 -8.62
CA GLU A 211 19.37 17.16 -7.99
C GLU A 211 17.93 16.63 -7.95
N MET A 212 17.80 15.32 -8.18
CA MET A 212 16.55 14.57 -8.02
C MET A 212 16.33 14.21 -6.55
N GLY A 213 15.11 14.42 -6.04
CA GLY A 213 14.72 13.93 -4.71
C GLY A 213 14.98 14.92 -3.57
N LEU A 214 14.41 16.11 -3.65
CA LEU A 214 14.41 17.04 -2.52
C LEU A 214 13.62 16.47 -1.33
N GLU A 215 14.25 16.43 -0.16
CA GLU A 215 13.56 16.20 1.11
C GLU A 215 12.81 17.49 1.51
N PHE A 216 11.48 17.42 1.62
CA PHE A 216 10.62 18.55 1.97
C PHE A 216 9.71 18.25 3.15
#